data_AF-A0A510KQX7-F1
#
_entry.id   AF-A0A510KQX7-F1
#
_cell.length_a   1.000
_cell.length_b   1.000
_cell.length_c   1.000
_cell.angle_alpha   90.00
_cell.angle_beta   90.00
_cell.angle_gamma   90.00
#
_symmetry.space_group_name_H-M   'P 1'
#
loop_
_entity.id
_entity.type
_entity.pdbx_description
1 polymer ?
#
loop_
_entity_poly.entity_id
_entity_poly.type
_entity_poly.pdbx_seq_one_letter_code
_entity_poly.pdbx_strand_id
1 'polypeptide(L)'
;MSYSEALKFAEQAERARDLAWNRLCEEEDKAIEEYNDFCNHLENEFKEFKSKYENQLRYISLEELHDFIVCRYEEKDFNFEPFESLVLDYIEDAKAWEDWEKKNPNYTDNQEKEFDKECDMIRDEMAAILYKNNLI
;
A
#
# COMPACT_ATOMS: atom_id res chain seq x y z
N MET A 1 -47.46 27.36 18.90
CA MET A 1 -46.03 27.68 18.99
C MET A 1 -45.89 29.18 18.80
N SER A 2 -45.29 29.86 19.77
CA SER A 2 -44.98 31.28 19.62
C SER A 2 -43.86 31.46 18.59
N TYR A 3 -43.82 32.60 17.90
CA TYR A 3 -42.74 32.94 16.94
C TYR A 3 -41.33 32.77 17.56
N SER A 4 -41.21 32.93 18.89
CA SER A 4 -39.96 32.76 19.64
C SER A 4 -39.52 31.30 19.85
N GLU A 5 -40.46 30.35 19.88
CA GLU A 5 -40.13 28.92 20.02
C GLU A 5 -39.62 28.36 18.69
N ALA A 6 -40.25 28.76 17.58
CA ALA A 6 -39.83 28.36 16.22
C ALA A 6 -38.40 28.85 15.89
N LEU A 7 -38.04 30.07 16.32
CA LEU A 7 -36.68 30.62 16.18
C LEU A 7 -35.64 29.82 16.98
N LYS A 8 -35.94 29.46 18.24
CA LYS A 8 -35.03 28.64 19.08
C LYS A 8 -34.81 27.24 18.51
N PHE A 9 -35.84 26.63 17.92
CA PHE A 9 -35.72 25.35 17.25
C PHE A 9 -34.87 25.43 15.97
N ALA A 10 -35.00 26.50 15.18
CA ALA A 10 -34.19 26.71 13.99
C ALA A 10 -32.69 26.91 14.33
N GLU A 11 -32.39 27.71 15.35
CA GLU A 11 -31.03 27.94 15.85
C GLU A 11 -30.37 26.66 16.39
N GLN A 12 -31.13 25.81 17.08
CA GLN A 12 -30.65 24.50 17.53
C GLN A 12 -30.39 23.53 16.36
N ALA A 13 -31.22 23.58 15.31
CA ALA A 13 -31.05 22.75 14.13
C ALA A 13 -29.84 23.18 13.28
N GLU A 14 -29.55 24.48 13.16
CA GLU A 14 -28.33 24.99 12.52
C GLU A 14 -27.08 24.54 13.28
N ARG A 15 -27.06 24.70 14.61
CA ARG A 15 -25.93 24.24 15.44
C ARG A 15 -25.69 22.73 15.35
N ALA A 16 -26.76 21.93 15.23
CA ALA A 16 -26.64 20.49 15.04
C ALA A 16 -26.05 20.12 13.67
N ARG A 17 -26.35 20.90 12.62
CA ARG A 17 -25.75 20.73 11.29
C ARG A 17 -24.28 21.12 11.28
N ASP A 18 -23.92 22.24 11.91
CA ASP A 18 -22.51 22.67 12.00
C ASP A 18 -21.66 21.65 12.76
N LEU A 19 -22.19 21.07 13.84
CA LEU A 19 -21.52 20.00 14.57
C LEU A 19 -21.40 18.71 13.76
N ALA A 20 -22.41 18.35 12.96
CA ALA A 20 -22.34 17.20 12.07
C ALA A 20 -21.34 17.42 10.93
N TRP A 21 -21.26 18.63 10.38
CA TRP A 21 -20.29 19.03 9.38
C TRP A 21 -18.87 18.98 9.93
N ASN A 22 -18.63 19.53 11.12
CA ASN A 22 -17.32 19.47 11.76
C ASN A 22 -16.88 18.05 12.07
N ARG A 23 -17.79 17.16 12.51
CA ARG A 23 -17.47 15.74 12.70
C ARG A 23 -17.11 15.05 11.38
N LEU A 24 -17.84 15.35 10.31
CA LEU A 24 -17.53 14.83 8.97
C LEU A 24 -16.14 15.29 8.53
N CYS A 25 -15.80 16.57 8.73
CA CYS A 25 -14.46 17.08 8.43
C CYS A 25 -13.38 16.47 9.34
N GLU A 26 -13.62 16.30 10.64
CA GLU A 26 -12.68 15.63 11.55
C GLU A 26 -12.45 14.15 11.17
N GLU A 27 -13.50 13.46 10.73
CA GLU A 27 -13.41 12.09 10.21
C GLU A 27 -12.64 12.03 8.88
N GLU A 28 -12.87 12.98 7.97
CA GLU A 28 -12.12 13.13 6.71
C GLU A 28 -10.65 13.47 6.97
N ASP A 29 -10.37 14.43 7.85
CA ASP A 29 -9.00 14.85 8.22
C ASP A 29 -8.25 13.69 8.88
N LYS A 30 -8.90 12.93 9.76
CA LYS A 30 -8.32 11.73 10.39
C LYS A 30 -8.05 10.62 9.39
N ALA A 31 -8.94 10.41 8.42
CA ALA A 31 -8.72 9.44 7.35
C ALA A 31 -7.54 9.86 6.45
N ILE A 32 -7.38 11.14 6.16
CA ILE A 32 -6.23 11.69 5.43
C ILE A 32 -4.94 11.52 6.23
N GLU A 33 -4.96 11.76 7.55
CA GLU A 33 -3.82 11.55 8.43
C GLU A 33 -3.39 10.08 8.46
N GLU A 34 -4.33 9.15 8.68
CA GLU A 34 -4.08 7.71 8.67
C GLU A 34 -3.52 7.23 7.32
N TYR A 35 -4.06 7.74 6.20
CA TYR A 35 -3.54 7.44 4.88
C TYR A 35 -2.11 7.95 4.67
N ASN A 36 -1.82 9.20 5.08
CA ASN A 36 -0.48 9.77 4.95
C ASN A 36 0.54 9.05 5.83
N ASP A 37 0.18 8.70 7.06
CA ASP A 37 1.03 7.93 7.96
C ASP A 37 1.34 6.55 7.40
N PHE A 38 0.33 5.88 6.83
CA PHE A 38 0.53 4.60 6.15
C PHE A 38 1.44 4.72 4.92
N CYS A 39 1.24 5.73 4.07
CA CYS A 39 2.12 6.00 2.93
C CYS A 39 3.58 6.23 3.37
N ASN A 40 3.78 7.02 4.43
CA ASN A 40 5.09 7.27 4.99
C ASN A 40 5.72 6.00 5.56
N HIS A 41 4.94 5.15 6.21
CA HIS A 41 5.40 3.86 6.73
C HIS A 41 5.91 2.97 5.60
N LEU A 42 5.14 2.79 4.53
CA LEU A 42 5.52 1.94 3.40
C LEU A 42 6.71 2.46 2.62
N GLU A 43 6.79 3.78 2.43
CA GLU A 43 7.94 4.40 1.79
C GLU A 43 9.24 4.15 2.61
N ASN A 44 9.14 4.09 3.94
CA ASN A 44 10.27 3.71 4.78
C ASN A 44 10.57 2.21 4.68
N GLU A 45 9.56 1.33 4.73
CA GLU A 45 9.73 -0.12 4.52
C GLU A 45 10.39 -0.42 3.16
N PHE A 46 9.95 0.25 2.10
CA PHE A 46 10.54 0.13 0.78
C PHE A 46 12.01 0.60 0.76
N LYS A 47 12.35 1.70 1.44
CA LYS A 47 13.75 2.15 1.57
C LYS A 47 14.63 1.15 2.31
N GLU A 48 14.13 0.57 3.39
CA GLU A 48 14.83 -0.46 4.15
C GLU A 48 15.02 -1.73 3.31
N PHE A 49 13.96 -2.18 2.64
CA PHE A 49 13.98 -3.29 1.69
C PHE A 49 15.00 -3.05 0.59
N LYS A 50 14.92 -1.91 -0.09
CA LYS A 50 15.88 -1.51 -1.13
C LYS A 50 17.30 -1.52 -0.60
N SER A 51 17.57 -0.90 0.55
CA SER A 51 18.92 -0.87 1.11
C SER A 51 19.45 -2.28 1.43
N LYS A 52 18.58 -3.22 1.81
CA LYS A 52 18.97 -4.61 2.11
C LYS A 52 19.25 -5.42 0.85
N TYR A 53 18.46 -5.23 -0.21
CA TYR A 53 18.44 -6.13 -1.36
C TYR A 53 18.99 -5.56 -2.68
N GLU A 54 19.21 -4.25 -2.79
CA GLU A 54 19.67 -3.60 -4.04
C GLU A 54 21.00 -4.17 -4.57
N ASN A 55 21.87 -4.69 -3.68
CA ASN A 55 23.12 -5.33 -4.08
C ASN A 55 23.01 -6.86 -4.25
N GLN A 56 21.89 -7.45 -3.85
CA GLN A 56 21.65 -8.90 -3.88
C GLN A 56 20.78 -9.30 -5.08
N LEU A 57 19.81 -8.44 -5.43
CA LEU A 57 18.91 -8.64 -6.55
C LEU A 57 19.54 -8.11 -7.84
N ARG A 58 19.50 -8.94 -8.87
CA ARG A 58 20.03 -8.65 -10.20
C ARG A 58 18.95 -8.66 -11.26
N TYR A 59 17.90 -9.46 -11.08
CA TYR A 59 16.85 -9.68 -12.07
C TYR A 59 15.53 -9.03 -11.65
N ILE A 60 15.16 -9.08 -10.37
CA ILE A 60 13.99 -8.35 -9.86
C ILE A 60 14.27 -6.84 -9.90
N SER A 61 13.36 -6.08 -10.51
CA SER A 61 13.48 -4.63 -10.60
C SER A 61 12.81 -3.95 -9.40
N LEU A 62 13.61 -3.35 -8.53
CA LEU A 62 13.10 -2.57 -7.39
C LEU A 62 12.30 -1.34 -7.81
N GLU A 63 12.58 -0.78 -8.99
CA GLU A 63 11.82 0.33 -9.57
C GLU A 63 10.41 -0.12 -9.97
N GLU A 64 10.27 -1.26 -10.66
CA GLU A 64 8.96 -1.79 -11.03
C GLU A 64 8.16 -2.26 -9.81
N LEU A 65 8.83 -2.83 -8.79
CA LEU A 65 8.20 -3.14 -7.50
C LEU A 65 7.65 -1.87 -6.83
N HIS A 66 8.42 -0.78 -6.82
CA HIS A 66 7.95 0.49 -6.27
C HIS A 66 6.74 1.01 -7.04
N ASP A 67 6.80 0.99 -8.37
CA ASP A 67 5.69 1.46 -9.21
C ASP A 67 4.44 0.58 -9.05
N PHE A 68 4.60 -0.73 -8.89
CA PHE A 68 3.52 -1.64 -8.54
C PHE A 68 2.88 -1.26 -7.21
N ILE A 69 3.69 -1.06 -6.16
CA ILE A 69 3.22 -0.65 -4.83
C ILE A 69 2.46 0.68 -4.90
N VAL A 70 2.98 1.67 -5.63
CA VAL A 70 2.29 2.96 -5.84
C VAL A 70 0.98 2.79 -6.58
N CYS A 71 0.94 1.96 -7.64
CA CYS A 71 -0.29 1.70 -8.39
C CYS A 71 -1.37 1.07 -7.50
N ARG A 72 -1.00 0.19 -6.58
CA ARG A 72 -1.93 -0.40 -5.61
C ARG A 72 -2.56 0.68 -4.71
N TYR A 73 -1.79 1.68 -4.26
CA TYR A 73 -2.34 2.78 -3.45
C TYR A 73 -3.37 3.64 -4.19
N GLU A 74 -3.19 3.83 -5.50
CA GLU A 74 -4.12 4.63 -6.30
C GLU A 74 -5.44 3.89 -6.61
N GLU A 75 -5.56 2.61 -6.23
CA GLU A 75 -6.81 1.86 -6.37
C GLU A 75 -7.89 2.40 -5.43
N LYS A 76 -9.11 2.57 -5.98
CA LYS A 76 -10.25 3.14 -5.24
C LYS A 76 -10.66 2.36 -4.00
N ASP A 77 -10.36 1.06 -3.97
CA ASP A 77 -10.72 0.13 -2.90
C ASP A 77 -9.46 -0.40 -2.19
N PHE A 78 -8.41 0.42 -2.10
CA PHE A 78 -7.16 0.02 -1.46
C PHE A 78 -7.37 -0.39 0.00
N ASN A 79 -6.94 -1.61 0.33
CA ASN A 79 -6.87 -2.09 1.70
C ASN A 79 -5.46 -1.85 2.25
N PHE A 80 -5.38 -1.41 3.51
CA PHE A 80 -4.11 -1.27 4.23
C PHE A 80 -3.46 -2.64 4.46
N GLU A 81 -2.71 -3.10 3.47
CA GLU A 81 -1.96 -4.34 3.50
C GLU A 81 -0.51 -4.10 3.97
N PRO A 82 0.10 -5.05 4.70
CA PRO A 82 1.51 -4.97 5.07
C PRO A 82 2.40 -4.90 3.82
N PHE A 83 3.55 -4.22 3.95
CA PHE A 83 4.56 -4.12 2.88
C PHE A 83 4.91 -5.50 2.29
N GLU A 84 5.13 -6.49 3.15
CA GLU A 84 5.53 -7.83 2.74
C GLU A 84 4.44 -8.52 1.92
N SER A 85 3.16 -8.22 2.18
CA SER A 85 2.04 -8.74 1.39
C SER A 85 2.08 -8.18 -0.03
N LEU A 86 2.33 -6.88 -0.17
CA LEU A 86 2.44 -6.23 -1.48
C LEU A 86 3.63 -6.77 -2.29
N VAL A 87 4.76 -7.06 -1.62
CA VAL A 87 5.92 -7.70 -2.27
C VAL A 87 5.58 -9.13 -2.71
N LEU A 88 4.83 -9.89 -1.91
CA LEU A 88 4.36 -11.22 -2.29
C LEU A 88 3.43 -11.17 -3.49
N ASP A 89 2.44 -10.28 -3.49
CA ASP A 89 1.53 -10.09 -4.64
C ASP A 89 2.32 -9.81 -5.92
N TYR A 90 3.32 -8.93 -5.85
CA TYR A 90 4.18 -8.62 -7.00
C TYR A 90 4.89 -9.86 -7.58
N ILE A 91 5.30 -10.80 -6.72
CA ILE A 91 5.99 -12.02 -7.14
C ILE A 91 5.00 -13.11 -7.57
N GLU A 92 3.95 -13.35 -6.78
CA GLU A 92 3.00 -14.45 -6.94
C GLU A 92 1.99 -14.21 -8.07
N ASP A 93 1.60 -12.95 -8.33
CA ASP A 93 0.79 -12.57 -9.49
C ASP A 93 1.60 -12.51 -10.80
N ALA A 94 2.83 -13.02 -10.78
CA ALA A 94 3.77 -13.03 -11.90
C ALA A 94 4.09 -11.63 -12.47
N LYS A 95 3.82 -10.55 -11.73
CA LYS A 95 4.15 -9.18 -12.17
C LYS A 95 5.64 -8.98 -12.32
N ALA A 96 6.41 -9.47 -11.35
CA ALA A 96 7.87 -9.51 -11.42
C ALA A 96 8.37 -10.20 -12.69
N TRP A 97 7.72 -11.30 -13.09
CA TRP A 97 8.08 -12.04 -14.31
C TRP A 97 7.72 -11.25 -15.56
N GLU A 98 6.51 -10.70 -15.65
CA GLU A 98 6.05 -9.91 -16.80
C GLU A 98 6.99 -8.71 -17.05
N ASP A 99 7.38 -7.99 -16.00
CA ASP A 99 8.28 -6.84 -16.10
C ASP A 99 9.69 -7.26 -16.54
N TRP A 100 10.18 -8.36 -15.98
CA TRP A 100 11.48 -8.89 -16.31
C TRP A 100 11.56 -9.42 -17.74
N GLU A 101 10.59 -10.22 -18.17
CA GLU A 101 10.48 -10.79 -19.51
C GLU A 101 10.39 -9.69 -20.59
N LYS A 102 9.58 -8.66 -20.34
CA LYS A 102 9.45 -7.50 -21.23
C LYS A 102 10.77 -6.77 -21.46
N LYS A 103 11.62 -6.68 -20.42
CA LYS A 103 12.96 -6.07 -20.51
C LYS A 103 14.00 -7.02 -21.13
N ASN A 104 13.74 -8.33 -21.11
CA ASN A 104 14.69 -9.36 -21.52
C ASN A 104 14.08 -10.34 -22.55
N PRO A 105 13.58 -9.89 -23.71
CA PRO A 105 12.81 -10.75 -24.64
C PRO A 105 13.59 -11.92 -25.26
N ASN A 106 14.91 -12.00 -25.05
CA ASN A 106 15.77 -13.09 -25.51
C ASN A 106 16.59 -13.67 -24.35
N TYR A 107 15.98 -13.80 -23.17
CA TYR A 107 16.64 -14.41 -22.01
C TYR A 107 17.00 -15.88 -22.29
N THR A 108 17.94 -16.39 -21.49
CA THR A 108 18.36 -17.80 -21.51
C THR A 108 17.74 -18.57 -20.35
N ASP A 109 17.62 -19.89 -20.48
CA ASP A 109 17.17 -20.77 -19.38
C ASP A 109 17.96 -20.58 -18.07
N ASN A 110 19.23 -20.14 -18.15
CA ASN A 110 20.03 -19.87 -16.96
C ASN A 110 19.62 -18.55 -16.29
N GLN A 111 19.26 -17.53 -17.07
CA GLN A 111 18.78 -16.26 -16.54
C GLN A 111 17.40 -16.42 -15.89
N GLU A 112 16.50 -17.17 -16.52
CA GLU A 112 15.21 -17.55 -15.94
C GLU A 112 15.40 -18.26 -14.58
N LYS A 113 16.26 -19.28 -14.53
CA LYS A 113 16.57 -19.98 -13.26
C LYS A 113 17.21 -19.09 -12.19
N GLU A 114 17.93 -18.05 -12.57
CA GLU A 114 18.49 -17.11 -11.60
C GLU A 114 17.44 -16.11 -11.12
N PHE A 115 16.54 -15.66 -12.00
CA PHE A 115 15.36 -14.88 -11.64
C PHE A 115 14.46 -15.65 -10.67
N ASP A 116 14.12 -16.92 -10.98
CA ASP A 116 13.29 -17.76 -10.12
C ASP A 116 13.87 -17.89 -8.70
N LYS A 117 15.20 -18.01 -8.58
CA LYS A 117 15.87 -18.08 -7.28
C LYS A 117 15.76 -16.77 -6.50
N GLU A 118 15.83 -15.62 -7.17
CA GLU A 118 15.60 -14.32 -6.53
C GLU A 118 14.17 -14.22 -6.03
N CYS A 119 13.19 -14.62 -6.85
CA CYS A 119 11.79 -14.66 -6.47
C CYS A 119 11.54 -15.58 -5.27
N ASP A 120 12.06 -16.80 -5.30
CA ASP A 120 11.94 -17.76 -4.18
C ASP A 120 12.54 -17.20 -2.89
N MET A 121 13.74 -16.59 -2.96
CA MET A 121 14.41 -16.01 -1.80
C MET A 121 13.59 -14.88 -1.18
N ILE A 122 13.12 -13.92 -1.99
CA ILE A 122 12.33 -12.79 -1.48
C ILE A 122 10.99 -13.29 -0.95
N ARG A 123 10.31 -14.19 -1.67
CA ARG A 123 9.03 -14.79 -1.23
C ARG A 123 9.17 -15.44 0.14
N ASP A 124 10.18 -16.29 0.32
CA ASP A 124 10.39 -17.01 1.57
C ASP A 124 10.73 -16.05 2.73
N GLU A 125 11.49 -14.98 2.47
CA GLU A 125 11.77 -13.96 3.49
C GLU A 125 10.55 -13.13 3.88
N MET A 126 9.75 -12.67 2.91
CA MET A 126 8.52 -11.92 3.16
C MET A 126 7.50 -12.76 3.92
N ALA A 127 7.27 -14.01 3.48
CA ALA A 127 6.38 -14.95 4.16
C ALA A 127 6.83 -15.24 5.60
N ALA A 128 8.14 -15.38 5.83
CA ALA A 128 8.68 -15.58 7.18
C ALA A 128 8.47 -14.38 8.10
N ILE A 129 8.49 -13.14 7.57
CA ILE A 129 8.19 -11.93 8.35
C ILE A 129 6.71 -11.89 8.71
N LEU A 130 5.82 -12.12 7.74
CA LEU A 130 4.37 -12.14 7.98
C LEU A 130 3.96 -13.21 9.01
N TYR A 131 4.54 -14.41 8.90
CA TYR A 131 4.31 -15.48 9.87
C TYR A 131 4.77 -15.10 11.28
N LYS A 132 5.94 -14.46 11.42
CA LYS A 132 6.43 -13.99 12.73
C LYS A 132 5.53 -12.92 13.35
N ASN A 133 4.89 -12.11 12.51
CA ASN A 133 3.99 -11.04 12.93
C ASN A 133 2.54 -11.55 13.15
N ASN A 134 2.27 -12.84 12.96
CA ASN A 134 0.92 -13.45 13.01
C ASN A 134 -0.06 -12.81 12.02
N LEU A 135 0.43 -12.39 10.86
CA LEU A 135 -0.38 -11.80 9.78
C LEU A 135 -0.82 -12.85 8.76
N ILE A 136 -0.18 -14.03 8.76
CA ILE A 136 -0.53 -15.23 7.98
C ILE A 136 -0.21 -16.48 8.82
#